data_AF-A0A7J4SPF8-F1
#
_entry.id   AF-A0A7J4SPF8-F1
#
_cell.length_a   1.000
_cell.length_b   1.000
_cell.length_c   1.000
_cell.angle_alpha   90.00
_cell.angle_beta   90.00
_cell.angle_gamma   90.00
#
_symmetry.space_group_name_H-M   'P 1'
#
loop_
_entity.id
_entity.type
_entity.pdbx_description
1 polymer ?
#
loop_
_entity_poly.entity_id
_entity_poly.type
_entity_poly.pdbx_seq_one_letter_code
_entity_poly.pdbx_strand_id
1 'polypeptide(L)'
;SVVNARSRIIDDGDLSKIATTSMTGKSVDTAHFAPILSEAFRILRPNVSEVSTENFGMHKTGQGSQRDSRLVRGLVLRRRVPSDNAPNNLKDVQVAVIRGDLKIRKMTRVAEIKITDADQLDSFIAAEQNRKEKIVQSVSQSGAKLVLCGGEVDRDILHNLTNSGILVVSELDSSEIEQAALATNAGVIDGVMDIDSENLGHCGSVEWIRKPASDQVEDIITIDACPLAKLVTISVSGTSDTASEETIRCLHDAIRSLSACEKNPSVVVGAGSIHARIAHGVRSASLNEPGRERLAMDAFARAMECIPFALASNAGAEGLDTVLEIRTKSRDEVEREYGVTEQGEVMEIDDVLHPSSAILSSIEAALETAVGMLRIDQVVSARGD
;
A
#
# COMPACT_ATOMS: atom_id res chain seq x y z
N SER A 1 -4.85 -4.68 -30.79
CA SER A 1 -6.02 -5.50 -31.19
C SER A 1 -6.04 -6.84 -30.49
N VAL A 2 -4.98 -7.66 -30.58
CA VAL A 2 -4.92 -9.01 -29.97
C VAL A 2 -5.20 -8.99 -28.47
N VAL A 3 -4.55 -8.09 -27.71
CA VAL A 3 -4.76 -7.96 -26.25
C VAL A 3 -6.22 -7.65 -25.92
N ASN A 4 -6.81 -6.65 -26.58
CA ASN A 4 -8.21 -6.26 -26.35
C ASN A 4 -9.21 -7.35 -26.79
N ALA A 5 -8.88 -8.15 -27.80
CA ALA A 5 -9.74 -9.24 -28.26
C ALA A 5 -9.74 -10.44 -27.29
N ARG A 6 -8.67 -10.59 -26.52
CA ARG A 6 -8.48 -11.69 -25.55
C ARG A 6 -8.63 -11.24 -24.10
N SER A 7 -8.91 -9.95 -23.88
CA SER A 7 -9.16 -9.43 -22.54
C SER A 7 -10.57 -9.76 -22.08
N ARG A 8 -10.70 -10.13 -20.80
CA ARG A 8 -11.99 -10.29 -20.12
C ARG A 8 -12.17 -9.25 -19.01
N ILE A 9 -13.42 -8.95 -18.69
CA ILE A 9 -13.77 -8.11 -17.55
C ILE A 9 -13.50 -8.89 -16.26
N ILE A 10 -13.09 -8.17 -15.22
CA ILE A 10 -12.65 -8.73 -13.94
C ILE A 10 -13.86 -9.00 -13.04
N ASP A 11 -13.87 -10.20 -12.46
CA ASP A 11 -14.79 -10.57 -11.37
C ASP A 11 -14.10 -10.54 -9.99
N ASP A 12 -14.89 -10.54 -8.91
CA ASP A 12 -14.35 -10.55 -7.54
C ASP A 12 -13.51 -11.78 -7.18
N GLY A 13 -13.71 -12.90 -7.90
CA GLY A 13 -12.87 -14.09 -7.78
C GLY A 13 -11.51 -13.95 -8.47
N ASP A 14 -11.43 -13.08 -9.49
CA ASP A 14 -10.21 -12.85 -10.26
C ASP A 14 -9.19 -12.01 -9.47
N LEU A 15 -9.63 -11.18 -8.50
CA LEU A 15 -8.71 -10.41 -7.64
C LEU A 15 -7.73 -11.31 -6.89
N SER A 16 -8.23 -12.40 -6.30
CA SER A 16 -7.35 -13.34 -5.61
C SER A 16 -6.38 -14.01 -6.57
N LYS A 17 -6.81 -14.33 -7.80
CA LYS A 17 -5.96 -14.94 -8.83
C LYS A 17 -4.85 -13.99 -9.31
N ILE A 18 -5.20 -12.71 -9.53
CA ILE A 18 -4.25 -11.66 -9.91
C ILE A 18 -3.23 -11.44 -8.78
N ALA A 19 -3.71 -11.36 -7.53
CA ALA A 19 -2.84 -11.22 -6.37
C ALA A 19 -1.86 -12.39 -6.26
N THR A 20 -2.35 -13.63 -6.38
CA THR A 20 -1.50 -14.82 -6.41
C THR A 20 -0.49 -14.73 -7.52
N THR A 21 -0.92 -14.46 -8.76
CA THR A 21 -0.05 -14.35 -9.94
C THR A 21 1.08 -13.34 -9.76
N SER A 22 0.79 -12.17 -9.19
CA SER A 22 1.80 -11.12 -8.95
C SER A 22 2.81 -11.44 -7.85
N MET A 23 2.48 -12.40 -6.97
CA MET A 23 3.36 -12.87 -5.89
C MET A 23 4.05 -14.20 -6.21
N THR A 24 3.56 -14.98 -7.18
CA THR A 24 4.17 -16.24 -7.61
C THR A 24 5.62 -16.02 -8.07
N GLY A 25 6.51 -16.93 -7.70
CA GLY A 25 7.94 -16.83 -7.99
C GLY A 25 8.74 -15.97 -7.00
N LYS A 26 8.12 -15.46 -5.93
CA LYS A 26 8.76 -14.69 -4.85
C LYS A 26 8.72 -15.44 -3.52
N SER A 27 9.49 -15.00 -2.52
CA SER A 27 9.62 -15.66 -1.20
C SER A 27 8.45 -15.36 -0.23
N VAL A 28 7.21 -15.43 -0.71
CA VAL A 28 6.00 -15.05 0.04
C VAL A 28 4.97 -16.17 0.00
N ASP A 29 4.31 -16.44 1.13
CA ASP A 29 3.19 -17.37 1.21
C ASP A 29 1.94 -16.78 0.51
N THR A 30 1.83 -17.04 -0.79
CA THR A 30 0.77 -16.50 -1.66
C THR A 30 -0.63 -16.90 -1.19
N ALA A 31 -0.77 -18.11 -0.66
CA ALA A 31 -2.05 -18.64 -0.17
C ALA A 31 -2.57 -17.86 1.06
N HIS A 32 -1.66 -17.31 1.86
CA HIS A 32 -2.01 -16.49 3.02
C HIS A 32 -2.34 -15.05 2.63
N PHE A 33 -1.51 -14.43 1.78
CA PHE A 33 -1.62 -13.01 1.48
C PHE A 33 -2.64 -12.68 0.38
N ALA A 34 -2.92 -13.56 -0.58
CA ALA A 34 -3.87 -13.26 -1.65
C ALA A 34 -5.31 -13.04 -1.12
N PRO A 35 -5.84 -13.85 -0.19
CA PRO A 35 -7.11 -13.57 0.45
C PRO A 35 -7.11 -12.26 1.27
N ILE A 36 -6.03 -11.98 1.99
CA ILE A 36 -5.86 -10.74 2.77
C ILE A 36 -5.96 -9.51 1.86
N LEU A 37 -5.26 -9.53 0.72
CA LEU A 37 -5.32 -8.45 -0.25
C LEU A 37 -6.71 -8.33 -0.87
N SER A 38 -7.35 -9.44 -1.23
CA SER A 38 -8.72 -9.41 -1.75
C SER A 38 -9.71 -8.82 -0.74
N GLU A 39 -9.59 -9.16 0.55
CA GLU A 39 -10.43 -8.60 1.61
C GLU A 39 -10.17 -7.09 1.78
N ALA A 40 -8.90 -6.68 1.79
CA ALA A 40 -8.51 -5.28 1.90
C ALA A 40 -9.09 -4.43 0.76
N PHE A 41 -9.03 -4.90 -0.50
CA PHE A 41 -9.63 -4.21 -1.64
C PHE A 41 -11.15 -4.11 -1.52
N ARG A 42 -11.83 -5.16 -1.04
CA ARG A 42 -13.30 -5.13 -0.81
C ARG A 42 -13.71 -4.11 0.24
N ILE A 43 -12.89 -3.90 1.27
CA ILE A 43 -13.13 -2.90 2.32
C ILE A 43 -12.92 -1.48 1.78
N LEU A 44 -11.90 -1.27 0.95
CA LEU A 44 -11.54 0.06 0.46
C LEU A 44 -12.44 0.55 -0.69
N ARG A 45 -12.80 -0.32 -1.63
CA ARG A 45 -13.64 0.01 -2.81
C ARG A 45 -14.87 0.89 -2.54
N PRO A 46 -15.70 0.66 -1.49
CA PRO A 46 -16.85 1.52 -1.23
C PRO A 46 -16.48 2.90 -0.66
N ASN A 47 -15.29 3.05 -0.08
CA ASN A 47 -14.89 4.23 0.69
C ASN A 47 -13.98 5.18 -0.09
N VAL A 48 -13.35 4.72 -1.18
CA VAL A 48 -12.46 5.52 -2.02
C VAL A 48 -12.85 5.40 -3.49
N SER A 49 -12.63 6.47 -4.27
CA SER A 49 -12.90 6.45 -5.72
C SER A 49 -11.96 5.51 -6.48
N GLU A 50 -10.71 5.40 -6.01
CA GLU A 50 -9.68 4.59 -6.62
C GLU A 50 -8.76 4.05 -5.52
N VAL A 51 -8.56 2.73 -5.50
CA VAL A 51 -7.69 2.07 -4.53
C VAL A 51 -6.25 2.14 -5.04
N SER A 52 -5.40 2.87 -4.32
CA SER A 52 -3.97 3.02 -4.63
C SER A 52 -3.09 2.45 -3.52
N THR A 53 -1.78 2.44 -3.72
CA THR A 53 -0.80 2.02 -2.70
C THR A 53 -0.83 2.92 -1.46
N GLU A 54 -1.31 4.15 -1.57
CA GLU A 54 -1.39 5.10 -0.44
C GLU A 54 -2.48 4.71 0.57
N ASN A 55 -3.46 3.90 0.15
CA ASN A 55 -4.50 3.37 1.02
C ASN A 55 -4.03 2.16 1.86
N PHE A 56 -2.77 1.75 1.73
CA PHE A 56 -2.20 0.61 2.44
C PHE A 56 -1.02 1.03 3.32
N GLY A 57 -1.20 0.89 4.63
CA GLY A 57 -0.11 0.89 5.60
C GLY A 57 0.57 -0.47 5.66
N MET A 58 1.86 -0.49 5.96
CA MET A 58 2.64 -1.72 6.17
C MET A 58 3.33 -1.64 7.53
N HIS A 59 3.09 -2.63 8.39
CA HIS A 59 3.72 -2.69 9.70
C HIS A 59 4.44 -4.02 9.92
N LYS A 60 5.76 -3.98 10.11
CA LYS A 60 6.54 -5.17 10.47
C LYS A 60 6.33 -5.49 11.95
N THR A 61 5.96 -6.71 12.34
CA THR A 61 5.88 -7.05 13.77
C THR A 61 7.25 -7.40 14.37
N GLY A 62 8.13 -7.99 13.55
CA GLY A 62 9.47 -8.46 13.95
C GLY A 62 9.45 -9.79 14.70
N GLN A 63 8.30 -10.47 14.74
CA GLN A 63 8.12 -11.75 15.43
C GLN A 63 7.21 -12.67 14.61
N GLY A 64 7.22 -13.96 14.94
CA GLY A 64 6.38 -14.96 14.28
C GLY A 64 6.82 -15.28 12.86
N SER A 65 5.92 -15.91 12.13
CA SER A 65 6.05 -16.33 10.74
C SER A 65 5.16 -15.50 9.82
N GLN A 66 5.37 -15.61 8.50
CA GLN A 66 4.52 -14.93 7.52
C GLN A 66 3.02 -15.25 7.69
N ARG A 67 2.68 -16.44 8.19
CA ARG A 67 1.29 -16.88 8.43
C ARG A 67 0.62 -16.20 9.62
N ASP A 68 1.41 -15.61 10.51
CA ASP A 68 0.89 -14.81 11.63
C ASP A 68 0.60 -13.36 11.20
N SER A 69 0.76 -13.04 9.91
CA SER A 69 0.42 -11.73 9.36
C SER A 69 -1.09 -11.56 9.30
N ARG A 70 -1.58 -10.34 9.56
CA ARG A 70 -3.01 -10.04 9.59
C ARG A 70 -3.35 -8.71 8.94
N LEU A 71 -4.57 -8.61 8.44
CA LEU A 71 -5.16 -7.35 8.01
C LEU A 71 -5.69 -6.60 9.24
N VAL A 72 -5.29 -5.34 9.38
CA VAL A 72 -5.83 -4.39 10.36
C VAL A 72 -6.68 -3.39 9.59
N ARG A 73 -7.96 -3.27 9.93
CA ARG A 73 -8.91 -2.32 9.33
C ARG A 73 -8.75 -0.95 9.98
N GLY A 74 -7.55 -0.38 9.80
CA GLY A 74 -7.15 0.88 10.38
C GLY A 74 -5.64 1.07 10.30
N LEU A 75 -5.05 1.59 11.38
CA LEU A 75 -3.65 2.03 11.44
C LEU A 75 -2.90 1.36 12.58
N VAL A 76 -1.64 1.01 12.33
CA VAL A 76 -0.71 0.52 13.36
C VAL A 76 0.46 1.49 13.48
N LEU A 77 0.65 2.06 14.67
CA LEU A 77 1.70 3.03 14.96
C LEU A 77 2.72 2.45 15.93
N ARG A 78 3.97 2.89 15.79
CA ARG A 78 5.03 2.61 16.76
C ARG A 78 5.35 3.89 17.51
N ARG A 79 4.82 4.01 18.72
CA ARG A 79 5.05 5.18 19.57
C ARG A 79 5.03 4.79 21.02
N ARG A 80 5.88 5.44 21.80
CA ARG A 80 5.90 5.24 23.25
C ARG A 80 4.64 5.81 23.85
N VAL A 81 3.90 4.98 24.59
CA VAL A 81 2.77 5.46 25.40
C VAL A 81 3.36 6.12 26.66
N PRO A 82 3.14 7.42 26.90
CA PRO A 82 3.90 8.15 27.94
C PRO A 82 3.58 7.72 29.38
N SER A 83 2.41 7.12 29.63
CA SER A 83 1.96 6.75 30.96
C SER A 83 1.53 5.29 31.01
N ASP A 84 1.93 4.57 32.07
CA ASP A 84 1.50 3.20 32.33
C ASP A 84 0.01 3.11 32.69
N ASN A 85 -0.56 4.21 33.19
CA ASN A 85 -1.99 4.33 33.48
C ASN A 85 -2.81 4.77 32.25
N ALA A 86 -2.19 4.84 31.07
CA ALA A 86 -2.91 5.15 29.85
C ALA A 86 -4.01 4.10 29.60
N PRO A 87 -5.23 4.53 29.21
CA PRO A 87 -6.31 3.60 28.93
C PRO A 87 -5.90 2.64 27.80
N ASN A 88 -6.28 1.37 27.94
CA ASN A 88 -6.00 0.31 26.98
C ASN A 88 -7.28 -0.50 26.71
N ASN A 89 -7.31 -1.23 25.59
CA ASN A 89 -8.46 -2.03 25.14
C ASN A 89 -9.76 -1.21 25.05
N LEU A 90 -9.65 -0.03 24.45
CA LEU A 90 -10.79 0.83 24.18
C LEU A 90 -11.64 0.22 23.07
N LYS A 91 -12.96 0.20 23.25
CA LYS A 91 -13.93 -0.33 22.28
C LYS A 91 -14.89 0.77 21.86
N ASP A 92 -15.19 0.82 20.57
CA ASP A 92 -16.18 1.71 19.98
C ASP A 92 -15.96 3.18 20.37
N VAL A 93 -14.83 3.74 19.94
CA VAL A 93 -14.38 5.05 20.41
C VAL A 93 -14.31 6.10 19.30
N GLN A 94 -14.60 7.33 19.70
CA GLN A 94 -14.39 8.51 18.87
C GLN A 94 -12.93 8.94 18.89
N VAL A 95 -12.42 9.30 17.71
CA VAL A 95 -11.02 9.66 17.48
C VAL A 95 -10.93 11.12 17.01
N ALA A 96 -10.09 11.91 17.66
CA ALA A 96 -9.72 13.25 17.20
C ALA A 96 -8.31 13.22 16.60
N VAL A 97 -8.15 13.77 15.40
CA VAL A 97 -6.86 13.88 14.71
C VAL A 97 -6.45 15.36 14.63
N ILE A 98 -5.36 15.71 15.30
CA ILE A 98 -4.91 17.09 15.47
C ILE A 98 -3.51 17.26 14.88
N ARG A 99 -3.35 18.19 13.95
CA ARG A 99 -2.05 18.50 13.34
C ARG A 99 -1.12 19.25 14.30
N GLY A 100 -1.69 20.12 15.13
CA GLY A 100 -0.96 21.00 16.05
C GLY A 100 -0.57 20.37 17.39
N ASP A 101 0.02 21.21 18.25
CA ASP A 101 0.40 20.85 19.62
C ASP A 101 -0.78 20.90 20.59
N LEU A 102 -0.74 20.05 21.62
CA LEU A 102 -1.60 20.12 22.82
C LEU A 102 -0.85 20.86 23.94
N LYS A 103 -0.39 22.09 23.65
CA LYS A 103 0.26 22.98 24.62
C LYS A 103 -0.15 24.43 24.39
N ILE A 104 0.11 25.28 25.38
CA ILE A 104 -0.07 26.72 25.21
C ILE A 104 0.92 27.21 24.15
N ARG A 105 0.39 27.74 23.03
CA ARG A 105 1.23 28.24 21.93
C ARG A 105 2.14 29.35 22.43
N LYS A 106 3.45 29.20 22.19
CA LYS A 106 4.42 30.27 22.43
C LYS A 106 4.17 31.40 21.43
N MET A 107 4.29 32.64 21.88
CA MET A 107 4.17 33.78 20.98
C MET A 107 5.35 33.81 20.01
N THR A 108 5.09 34.08 18.73
CA THR A 108 6.13 34.21 17.69
C THR A 108 7.06 35.40 17.95
N ARG A 109 6.58 36.43 18.66
CA ARG A 109 7.40 37.57 19.09
C ARG A 109 7.85 37.35 20.53
N VAL A 110 9.10 37.69 20.81
CA VAL A 110 9.65 37.68 22.17
C VAL A 110 8.83 38.66 23.02
N ALA A 111 8.02 38.12 23.92
CA ALA A 111 7.27 38.86 24.90
C ALA A 111 7.95 38.67 26.26
N GLU A 112 8.62 39.71 26.75
CA GLU A 112 9.13 39.72 28.12
C GLU A 112 8.03 40.20 29.06
N ILE A 113 7.58 39.31 29.93
CA ILE A 113 6.60 39.63 30.96
C ILE A 113 7.39 40.08 32.19
N LYS A 114 7.34 41.38 32.50
CA LYS A 114 7.89 41.94 33.74
C LYS A 114 6.85 41.85 34.83
N ILE A 115 7.12 41.01 35.83
CA ILE A 115 6.28 40.84 37.01
C ILE A 115 6.83 41.76 38.09
N THR A 116 6.05 42.77 38.51
CA THR A 116 6.48 43.75 39.52
C THR A 116 6.07 43.38 40.94
N ASP A 117 4.99 42.61 41.09
CA ASP A 117 4.35 42.34 42.37
C ASP A 117 3.96 40.86 42.51
N ALA A 118 3.86 40.36 43.76
CA ALA A 118 3.49 38.97 44.04
C ALA A 118 2.08 38.62 43.51
N ASP A 119 1.11 39.52 43.63
CA ASP A 119 -0.26 39.29 43.13
C ASP A 119 -0.32 39.14 41.60
N GLN A 120 0.59 39.80 40.88
CA GLN A 120 0.72 39.65 39.42
C GLN A 120 1.29 38.28 39.04
N LEU A 121 2.18 37.71 39.87
CA LEU A 121 2.70 36.36 39.68
C LEU A 121 1.59 35.32 39.84
N ASP A 122 0.80 35.43 40.91
CA ASP A 122 -0.29 34.49 41.20
C ASP A 122 -1.38 34.51 40.12
N SER A 123 -1.78 35.71 39.68
CA SER A 123 -2.75 35.86 38.59
C SER A 123 -2.23 35.33 37.25
N PHE A 124 -0.92 35.46 36.97
CA PHE A 124 -0.30 34.88 35.79
C PHE A 124 -0.32 33.34 35.81
N ILE A 125 0.06 32.73 36.94
CA ILE A 125 0.02 31.27 37.14
C ILE A 125 -1.42 30.77 37.00
N ALA A 126 -2.39 31.45 37.63
CA ALA A 126 -3.80 31.10 37.51
C ALA A 126 -4.31 31.23 36.06
N ALA A 127 -3.89 32.24 35.31
CA ALA A 127 -4.26 32.41 33.91
C ALA A 127 -3.66 31.31 33.01
N GLU A 128 -2.43 30.87 33.29
CA GLU A 128 -1.80 29.75 32.60
C GLU A 128 -2.55 28.44 32.87
N GLN A 129 -2.86 28.15 34.13
CA GLN A 129 -3.60 26.95 34.52
C GLN A 129 -5.01 26.92 33.91
N ASN A 130 -5.73 28.04 33.95
CA ASN A 130 -7.04 28.17 33.30
C ASN A 130 -6.99 27.91 31.79
N ARG A 131 -5.89 28.26 31.10
CA ARG A 131 -5.72 27.93 29.67
C ARG A 131 -5.51 26.44 29.46
N LYS A 132 -4.69 25.78 30.29
CA LYS A 132 -4.50 24.33 30.23
C LYS A 132 -5.83 23.59 30.46
N GLU A 133 -6.60 24.03 31.45
CA GLU A 133 -7.92 23.46 31.76
C GLU A 133 -8.91 23.63 30.61
N LYS A 134 -8.94 24.79 29.95
CA LYS A 134 -9.77 25.00 28.75
C LYS A 134 -9.44 24.03 27.62
N ILE A 135 -8.15 23.74 27.39
CA ILE A 135 -7.70 22.77 26.38
C ILE A 135 -8.21 21.37 26.75
N VAL A 136 -8.03 20.95 28.00
CA VAL A 136 -8.51 19.64 28.50
C VAL A 136 -10.03 19.54 28.40
N GLN A 137 -10.75 20.61 28.75
CA GLN A 137 -12.21 20.66 28.66
C GLN A 137 -12.69 20.57 27.20
N SER A 138 -12.04 21.26 26.27
CA SER A 138 -12.38 21.19 24.83
C SER A 138 -12.33 19.74 24.32
N VAL A 139 -11.20 19.06 24.59
CA VAL A 139 -11.03 17.65 24.21
C VAL A 139 -12.04 16.75 24.92
N SER A 140 -12.26 16.93 26.22
CA SER A 140 -13.19 16.09 26.99
C SER A 140 -14.65 16.30 26.56
N GLN A 141 -15.04 17.54 26.22
CA GLN A 141 -16.39 17.88 25.75
C GLN A 141 -16.67 17.35 24.34
N SER A 142 -15.63 17.22 23.50
CA SER A 142 -15.78 16.62 22.17
C SER A 142 -16.26 15.16 22.21
N GLY A 143 -16.01 14.44 23.31
CA GLY A 143 -16.33 13.01 23.43
C GLY A 143 -15.24 12.07 22.90
N ALA A 144 -14.16 12.60 22.32
CA ALA A 144 -13.03 11.80 21.86
C ALA A 144 -12.36 11.02 23.00
N LYS A 145 -12.15 9.71 22.79
CA LYS A 145 -11.41 8.83 23.71
C LYS A 145 -10.02 8.47 23.21
N LEU A 146 -9.76 8.70 21.92
CA LEU A 146 -8.43 8.65 21.32
C LEU A 146 -8.11 10.00 20.69
N VAL A 147 -6.95 10.56 21.02
CA VAL A 147 -6.44 11.79 20.41
C VAL A 147 -5.09 11.51 19.78
N LEU A 148 -4.99 11.72 18.48
CA LEU A 148 -3.79 11.57 17.69
C LEU A 148 -3.29 12.96 17.35
N CYS A 149 -2.10 13.33 17.83
CA CYS A 149 -1.53 14.66 17.63
C CYS A 149 -0.15 14.63 16.98
N GLY A 150 0.08 15.55 16.05
CA GLY A 150 1.38 15.68 15.38
C GLY A 150 2.41 16.43 16.23
N GLY A 151 1.93 17.33 17.09
CA GLY A 151 2.76 18.15 17.95
C GLY A 151 3.10 17.55 19.31
N GLU A 152 3.75 18.36 20.14
CA GLU A 152 4.05 18.06 21.54
C GLU A 152 2.83 18.24 22.44
N VAL A 153 2.80 17.50 23.55
CA VAL A 153 1.75 17.58 24.57
C VAL A 153 2.33 18.07 25.89
N ASP A 154 1.70 19.06 26.52
CA ASP A 154 2.07 19.49 27.86
C ASP A 154 1.79 18.38 28.90
N ARG A 155 2.71 18.18 29.85
CA ARG A 155 2.62 17.07 30.82
C ARG A 155 1.38 17.15 31.71
N ASP A 156 0.96 18.35 32.11
CA ASP A 156 -0.20 18.52 32.98
C ASP A 156 -1.49 18.19 32.22
N ILE A 157 -1.55 18.62 30.96
CA ILE A 157 -2.66 18.32 30.04
C ILE A 157 -2.74 16.81 29.81
N LEU A 158 -1.62 16.17 29.51
CA LEU A 158 -1.53 14.72 29.30
C LEU A 158 -1.99 13.93 30.53
N HIS A 159 -1.57 14.34 31.73
CA HIS A 159 -1.98 13.68 32.97
C HIS A 159 -3.49 13.79 33.20
N ASN A 160 -4.06 14.97 32.99
CA ASN A 160 -5.50 15.20 33.16
C ASN A 160 -6.34 14.43 32.13
N LEU A 161 -5.90 14.38 30.86
CA LEU A 161 -6.57 13.60 29.81
C LEU A 161 -6.51 12.10 30.09
N THR A 162 -5.35 11.61 30.54
CA THR A 162 -5.17 10.19 30.92
C THR A 162 -6.10 9.80 32.07
N ASN A 163 -6.18 10.64 33.12
CA ASN A 163 -7.10 10.44 34.25
C ASN A 163 -8.58 10.47 33.84
N SER A 164 -8.91 11.21 32.76
CA SER A 164 -10.25 11.25 32.16
C SER A 164 -10.54 10.05 31.24
N GLY A 165 -9.58 9.12 31.14
CA GLY A 165 -9.68 7.91 30.33
C GLY A 165 -9.55 8.16 28.83
N ILE A 166 -8.76 9.17 28.42
CA ILE A 166 -8.47 9.49 27.03
C ILE A 166 -7.04 9.06 26.70
N LEU A 167 -6.86 8.27 25.64
CA LEU A 167 -5.54 7.91 25.13
C LEU A 167 -5.02 9.03 24.22
N VAL A 168 -3.84 9.56 24.51
CA VAL A 168 -3.18 10.56 23.68
C VAL A 168 -1.92 9.97 23.07
N VAL A 169 -1.82 10.01 21.75
CA VAL A 169 -0.62 9.65 20.99
C VAL A 169 -0.08 10.91 20.36
N SER A 170 1.19 11.22 20.61
CA SER A 170 1.84 12.46 20.22
C SER A 170 3.01 12.28 19.30
N GLU A 171 3.49 13.40 18.74
CA GLU A 171 4.65 13.45 17.86
C GLU A 171 4.47 12.58 16.61
N LEU A 172 3.27 12.56 16.02
CA LEU A 172 3.01 11.88 14.76
C LEU A 172 3.51 12.72 13.58
N ASP A 173 4.10 12.05 12.60
CA ASP A 173 4.54 12.73 11.38
C ASP A 173 3.33 13.16 10.53
N SER A 174 3.53 14.13 9.64
CA SER A 174 2.46 14.62 8.74
C SER A 174 1.80 13.49 7.96
N SER A 175 2.59 12.51 7.50
CA SER A 175 2.07 11.33 6.79
C SER A 175 1.24 10.44 7.71
N GLU A 176 1.67 10.21 8.95
CA GLU A 176 0.92 9.40 9.93
C GLU A 176 -0.39 10.07 10.33
N ILE A 177 -0.43 11.39 10.44
CA ILE A 177 -1.65 12.17 10.70
C ILE A 177 -2.65 12.01 9.55
N GLU A 178 -2.19 12.12 8.30
CA GLU A 178 -3.04 11.89 7.14
C GLU A 178 -3.54 10.44 7.07
N GLN A 179 -2.68 9.47 7.34
CA GLN A 179 -3.06 8.06 7.40
C GLN A 179 -4.06 7.77 8.52
N ALA A 180 -3.90 8.39 9.69
CA ALA A 180 -4.81 8.28 10.82
C ALA A 180 -6.20 8.84 10.49
N ALA A 181 -6.25 9.99 9.82
CA ALA A 181 -7.49 10.58 9.34
C ALA A 181 -8.18 9.68 8.32
N LEU A 182 -7.44 9.11 7.36
CA LEU A 182 -7.98 8.16 6.38
C LEU A 182 -8.46 6.85 7.03
N ALA A 183 -7.72 6.32 8.00
CA ALA A 183 -8.06 5.09 8.70
C ALA A 183 -9.32 5.22 9.55
N THR A 184 -9.49 6.35 10.24
CA THR A 184 -10.61 6.60 11.18
C THR A 184 -11.76 7.40 10.56
N ASN A 185 -11.59 7.87 9.32
CA ASN A 185 -12.48 8.82 8.64
C ASN A 185 -12.71 10.12 9.45
N ALA A 186 -11.68 10.58 10.16
CA ALA A 186 -11.68 11.85 10.89
C ALA A 186 -11.30 13.02 9.99
N GLY A 187 -11.76 14.22 10.34
CA GLY A 187 -11.21 15.47 9.80
C GLY A 187 -9.89 15.81 10.50
N VAL A 188 -8.90 16.32 9.77
CA VAL A 188 -7.65 16.82 10.36
C VAL A 188 -7.86 18.22 10.89
N ILE A 189 -7.65 18.42 12.18
CA ILE A 189 -7.91 19.68 12.88
C ILE A 189 -6.58 20.39 13.17
N ASP A 190 -6.49 21.69 12.89
CA ASP A 190 -5.26 22.47 13.14
C ASP A 190 -5.10 22.91 14.61
N GLY A 191 -6.22 23.09 15.33
CA GLY A 191 -6.26 23.61 16.68
C GLY A 191 -7.23 22.85 17.60
N VAL A 192 -6.85 22.67 18.85
CA VAL A 192 -7.65 21.96 19.87
C VAL A 192 -8.97 22.66 20.20
N MET A 193 -9.08 23.95 19.88
CA MET A 193 -10.29 24.74 20.11
C MET A 193 -11.30 24.63 18.96
N ASP A 194 -10.88 24.06 17.82
CA ASP A 194 -11.69 23.91 16.60
C ASP A 194 -12.23 22.47 16.48
N ILE A 195 -12.34 21.76 17.62
CA ILE A 195 -12.85 20.39 17.65
C ILE A 195 -14.37 20.43 17.62
N ASP A 196 -14.91 20.15 16.44
CA ASP A 196 -16.33 19.91 16.23
C ASP A 196 -16.65 18.42 16.17
N SER A 197 -17.86 18.06 16.57
CA SER A 197 -18.34 16.67 16.52
C SER A 197 -18.35 16.08 15.11
N GLU A 198 -18.40 16.92 14.07
CA GLU A 198 -18.36 16.50 12.67
C GLU A 198 -16.95 16.07 12.23
N ASN A 199 -15.90 16.56 12.90
CA ASN A 199 -14.51 16.26 12.56
C ASN A 199 -14.00 14.99 13.26
N LEU A 200 -14.80 14.39 14.14
CA LEU A 200 -14.41 13.20 14.88
C LEU A 200 -14.53 11.95 13.98
N GLY A 201 -13.47 11.17 13.97
CA GLY A 201 -13.47 9.83 13.41
C GLY A 201 -14.01 8.79 14.39
N HIS A 202 -14.06 7.55 13.92
CA HIS A 202 -14.59 6.45 14.70
C HIS A 202 -13.78 5.18 14.45
N CYS A 203 -13.45 4.47 15.54
CA CYS A 203 -12.78 3.17 15.47
C CYS A 203 -13.42 2.16 16.43
N GLY A 204 -13.49 0.91 15.98
CA GLY A 204 -14.11 -0.17 16.75
C GLY A 204 -13.25 -0.66 17.92
N SER A 205 -11.92 -0.62 17.78
CA SER A 205 -11.01 -0.99 18.87
C SER A 205 -9.67 -0.28 18.81
N VAL A 206 -9.13 0.06 19.98
CA VAL A 206 -7.78 0.58 20.15
C VAL A 206 -7.08 -0.21 21.25
N GLU A 207 -5.96 -0.83 20.89
CA GLU A 207 -5.16 -1.63 21.79
C GLU A 207 -3.69 -1.22 21.65
N TRP A 208 -2.99 -1.13 22.77
CA TRP A 208 -1.55 -0.95 22.75
C TRP A 208 -0.84 -2.06 23.51
N ILE A 209 0.29 -2.51 22.96
CA ILE A 209 1.12 -3.57 23.51
C ILE A 209 2.50 -2.99 23.77
N ARG A 210 2.95 -3.13 25.03
CA ARG A 210 4.30 -2.76 25.41
C ARG A 210 5.29 -3.79 24.88
N LYS A 211 6.23 -3.36 24.04
CA LYS A 211 7.34 -4.22 23.66
C LYS A 211 8.36 -4.31 24.80
N PRO A 212 8.95 -5.50 25.04
CA PRO A 212 10.06 -5.61 25.98
C PRO A 212 11.22 -4.72 25.53
N ALA A 213 11.92 -4.13 26.49
CA ALA A 213 12.96 -3.13 26.26
C ALA A 213 14.06 -3.65 25.31
N SER A 214 14.04 -3.20 24.07
CA SER A 214 15.23 -3.08 23.22
C SER A 214 15.73 -1.64 23.27
N ASP A 215 16.83 -1.33 22.57
CA ASP A 215 17.47 0.00 22.56
C ASP A 215 16.54 1.15 22.11
N GLN A 216 15.34 0.86 21.59
CA GLN A 216 14.28 1.83 21.31
C GLN A 216 12.97 1.36 21.96
N VAL A 217 12.49 2.09 22.96
CA VAL A 217 11.23 1.80 23.68
C VAL A 217 10.04 2.27 22.83
N GLU A 218 9.65 1.47 21.85
CA GLU A 218 8.44 1.72 21.04
C GLU A 218 7.32 0.74 21.42
N ASP A 219 6.21 1.27 21.93
CA ASP A 219 4.98 0.49 22.09
C ASP A 219 4.27 0.40 20.73
N ILE A 220 3.52 -0.68 20.50
CA ILE A 220 2.71 -0.84 19.29
C ILE A 220 1.29 -0.43 19.64
N ILE A 221 0.76 0.58 18.94
CA ILE A 221 -0.62 1.04 19.06
C ILE A 221 -1.37 0.58 17.82
N THR A 222 -2.38 -0.26 18.01
CA THR A 222 -3.22 -0.82 16.94
C THR A 222 -4.60 -0.19 17.02
N ILE A 223 -4.99 0.52 15.96
CA ILE A 223 -6.33 1.05 15.75
C ILE A 223 -6.99 0.16 14.70
N ASP A 224 -8.03 -0.56 15.08
CA ASP A 224 -8.67 -1.59 14.25
C ASP A 224 -10.20 -1.43 14.24
N ALA A 225 -10.84 -2.18 13.34
CA ALA A 225 -12.28 -2.24 13.15
C ALA A 225 -12.92 -0.87 12.87
N CYS A 226 -12.26 -0.02 12.08
CA CYS A 226 -12.84 1.24 11.62
C CYS A 226 -13.92 0.98 10.54
N PRO A 227 -15.19 1.42 10.71
CA PRO A 227 -16.28 1.10 9.78
C PRO A 227 -16.12 1.70 8.37
N LEU A 228 -15.60 2.92 8.27
CA LEU A 228 -15.42 3.68 7.02
C LEU A 228 -13.94 3.89 6.69
N ALA A 229 -13.12 2.87 6.93
CA ALA A 229 -11.68 2.94 6.71
C ALA A 229 -11.38 3.20 5.22
N LYS A 230 -10.68 4.31 4.94
CA LYS A 230 -10.07 4.62 3.64
C LYS A 230 -8.60 4.21 3.58
N LEU A 231 -8.07 3.70 4.69
CA LEU A 231 -6.75 3.13 4.81
C LEU A 231 -6.82 1.86 5.65
N VAL A 232 -6.12 0.82 5.21
CA VAL A 232 -5.94 -0.45 5.92
C VAL A 232 -4.46 -0.70 6.11
N THR A 233 -4.09 -1.40 7.18
CA THR A 233 -2.69 -1.74 7.46
C THR A 233 -2.51 -3.25 7.40
N ILE A 234 -1.53 -3.71 6.63
CA ILE A 234 -1.12 -5.12 6.64
C ILE A 234 0.01 -5.26 7.66
N SER A 235 -0.27 -6.00 8.73
CA SER A 235 0.71 -6.34 9.74
C SER A 235 1.47 -7.57 9.25
N VAL A 236 2.71 -7.37 8.82
CA VAL A 236 3.59 -8.42 8.28
C VAL A 236 4.43 -9.00 9.41
N SER A 237 4.24 -10.28 9.66
CA SER A 237 4.96 -11.04 10.67
C SER A 237 6.15 -11.79 10.08
N GLY A 238 7.25 -11.80 10.82
CA GLY A 238 8.53 -12.32 10.36
C GLY A 238 9.66 -11.97 11.33
N THR A 239 10.55 -12.93 11.55
CA THR A 239 11.72 -12.77 12.43
C THR A 239 12.91 -12.08 11.74
N SER A 240 13.02 -12.23 10.43
CA SER A 240 14.06 -11.60 9.62
C SER A 240 13.53 -10.28 9.04
N ASP A 241 14.24 -9.18 9.31
CA ASP A 241 13.88 -7.87 8.78
C ASP A 241 13.98 -7.84 7.25
N THR A 242 15.06 -8.40 6.69
CA THR A 242 15.24 -8.50 5.23
C THR A 242 14.15 -9.33 4.55
N ALA A 243 13.74 -10.45 5.15
CA ALA A 243 12.63 -11.26 4.62
C ALA A 243 11.28 -10.53 4.72
N SER A 244 11.08 -9.75 5.79
CA SER A 244 9.87 -8.94 5.99
C SER A 244 9.81 -7.79 4.99
N GLU A 245 10.94 -7.14 4.68
CA GLU A 245 11.04 -6.13 3.64
C GLU A 245 10.75 -6.67 2.26
N GLU A 246 11.31 -7.83 1.92
CA GLU A 246 11.01 -8.48 0.64
C GLU A 246 9.53 -8.86 0.57
N THR A 247 8.93 -9.32 1.67
CA THR A 247 7.49 -9.59 1.74
C THR A 247 6.67 -8.32 1.48
N ILE A 248 7.02 -7.20 2.13
CA ILE A 248 6.35 -5.90 1.89
C ILE A 248 6.49 -5.46 0.44
N ARG A 249 7.67 -5.62 -0.16
CA ARG A 249 7.92 -5.32 -1.58
C ARG A 249 7.02 -6.16 -2.49
N CYS A 250 6.91 -7.45 -2.22
CA CYS A 250 6.03 -8.35 -2.96
C CYS A 250 4.56 -7.95 -2.85
N LEU A 251 4.10 -7.61 -1.65
CA LEU A 251 2.74 -7.12 -1.41
C LEU A 251 2.48 -5.82 -2.18
N HIS A 252 3.45 -4.92 -2.19
CA HIS A 252 3.34 -3.66 -2.92
C HIS A 252 3.20 -3.86 -4.44
N ASP A 253 3.94 -4.81 -5.02
CA ASP A 253 3.78 -5.19 -6.44
C ASP A 253 2.40 -5.80 -6.72
N ALA A 254 1.88 -6.62 -5.81
CA ALA A 254 0.55 -7.20 -5.91
C ALA A 254 -0.56 -6.12 -5.81
N ILE A 255 -0.45 -5.21 -4.84
CA ILE A 255 -1.37 -4.07 -4.69
C ILE A 255 -1.36 -3.22 -5.97
N ARG A 256 -0.19 -2.91 -6.53
CA ARG A 256 -0.11 -2.16 -7.80
C ARG A 256 -0.79 -2.87 -8.96
N SER A 257 -0.64 -4.19 -9.04
CA SER A 257 -1.30 -4.99 -10.08
C SER A 257 -2.82 -4.94 -9.93
N LEU A 258 -3.33 -5.07 -8.70
CA LEU A 258 -4.75 -4.96 -8.39
C LEU A 258 -5.28 -3.54 -8.63
N SER A 259 -4.55 -2.50 -8.23
CA SER A 259 -4.90 -1.10 -8.51
C SER A 259 -4.98 -0.80 -10.00
N ALA A 260 -4.08 -1.38 -10.82
CA ALA A 260 -4.14 -1.24 -12.27
C ALA A 260 -5.41 -1.86 -12.87
N CYS A 261 -5.89 -2.94 -12.25
CA CYS A 261 -7.15 -3.59 -12.57
C CYS A 261 -8.38 -2.78 -12.14
N GLU A 262 -8.33 -2.05 -11.03
CA GLU A 262 -9.40 -1.10 -10.65
C GLU A 262 -9.53 0.03 -11.67
N LYS A 263 -8.39 0.61 -12.11
CA LYS A 263 -8.38 1.67 -13.12
C LYS A 263 -8.92 1.19 -14.47
N ASN A 264 -8.52 -0.01 -14.88
CA ASN A 264 -8.90 -0.62 -16.15
C ASN A 264 -9.34 -2.07 -15.88
N PRO A 265 -10.65 -2.35 -15.79
CA PRO A 265 -11.19 -3.65 -15.39
C PRO A 265 -11.11 -4.67 -16.53
N SER A 266 -9.89 -4.98 -16.93
CA SER A 266 -9.57 -5.83 -18.07
C SER A 266 -8.32 -6.65 -17.78
N VAL A 267 -8.44 -7.97 -17.90
CA VAL A 267 -7.35 -8.93 -17.65
C VAL A 267 -7.15 -9.87 -18.82
N VAL A 268 -5.93 -10.36 -18.95
CA VAL A 268 -5.52 -11.35 -19.95
C VAL A 268 -4.82 -12.52 -19.27
N VAL A 269 -4.86 -13.69 -19.93
CA VAL A 269 -4.15 -14.87 -19.46
C VAL A 269 -2.64 -14.68 -19.62
N GLY A 270 -1.92 -14.92 -18.53
CA GLY A 270 -0.47 -14.77 -18.43
C GLY A 270 0.30 -16.00 -18.91
N ALA A 271 1.32 -16.40 -18.16
CA ALA A 271 2.12 -17.62 -18.41
C ALA A 271 2.72 -17.72 -19.83
N GLY A 272 3.04 -16.58 -20.46
CA GLY A 272 3.54 -16.54 -21.83
C GLY A 272 2.47 -16.72 -22.92
N SER A 273 1.22 -17.01 -22.56
CA SER A 273 0.10 -17.24 -23.48
C SER A 273 -0.19 -16.02 -24.36
N ILE A 274 -0.42 -14.87 -23.73
CA ILE A 274 -0.70 -13.62 -24.45
C ILE A 274 0.46 -13.21 -25.38
N HIS A 275 1.70 -13.45 -24.98
CA HIS A 275 2.89 -13.14 -25.77
C HIS A 275 2.98 -14.02 -27.02
N ALA A 276 2.68 -15.32 -26.89
CA ALA A 276 2.63 -16.24 -28.02
C ALA A 276 1.51 -15.88 -29.01
N ARG A 277 0.34 -15.43 -28.51
CA ARG A 277 -0.73 -14.91 -29.37
C ARG A 277 -0.36 -13.61 -30.09
N ILE A 278 0.30 -12.68 -29.40
CA ILE A 278 0.80 -11.46 -30.05
C ILE A 278 1.81 -11.81 -31.15
N ALA A 279 2.73 -12.74 -30.88
CA ALA A 279 3.69 -13.23 -31.86
C ALA A 279 2.98 -13.83 -33.09
N HIS A 280 1.94 -14.64 -32.88
CA HIS A 280 1.12 -15.19 -33.96
C HIS A 280 0.43 -14.10 -34.77
N GLY A 281 -0.28 -13.17 -34.11
CA GLY A 281 -1.01 -12.10 -34.78
C GLY A 281 -0.10 -11.19 -35.62
N VAL A 282 1.07 -10.81 -35.09
CA VAL A 282 2.05 -10.00 -35.84
C VAL A 282 2.62 -10.77 -37.02
N ARG A 283 2.92 -12.05 -36.86
CA ARG A 283 3.44 -12.90 -37.94
C ARG A 283 2.39 -13.13 -39.05
N SER A 284 1.12 -13.30 -38.69
CA SER A 284 0.03 -13.40 -39.67
C SER A 284 -0.14 -12.09 -40.43
N ALA A 285 -0.04 -10.95 -39.75
CA ALA A 285 -0.08 -9.63 -40.39
C ALA A 285 1.14 -9.39 -41.31
N SER A 286 2.33 -9.88 -40.93
CA SER A 286 3.56 -9.68 -41.72
C SER A 286 3.52 -10.33 -43.10
N LEU A 287 2.67 -11.35 -43.30
CA LEU A 287 2.46 -11.98 -44.61
C LEU A 287 1.81 -11.04 -45.63
N ASN A 288 1.06 -10.04 -45.17
CA ASN A 288 0.42 -9.04 -46.04
C ASN A 288 1.34 -7.84 -46.33
N GLU A 289 2.50 -7.75 -45.68
CA GLU A 289 3.46 -6.67 -45.87
C GLU A 289 4.56 -7.08 -46.88
N PRO A 290 4.63 -6.43 -48.06
CA PRO A 290 5.62 -6.77 -49.08
C PRO A 290 7.00 -6.12 -48.84
N GLY A 291 7.08 -5.13 -47.94
CA GLY A 291 8.24 -4.27 -47.73
C GLY A 291 9.30 -4.82 -46.76
N ARG A 292 10.26 -3.95 -46.41
CA ARG A 292 11.31 -4.26 -45.42
C ARG A 292 10.75 -4.32 -44.01
N GLU A 293 9.62 -3.68 -43.78
CA GLU A 293 8.84 -3.64 -42.55
C GLU A 293 8.49 -5.05 -42.08
N ARG A 294 8.27 -6.00 -43.01
CA ARG A 294 8.07 -7.41 -42.70
C ARG A 294 9.20 -8.00 -41.84
N LEU A 295 10.45 -7.65 -42.11
CA LEU A 295 11.60 -8.13 -41.33
C LEU A 295 11.55 -7.63 -39.89
N ALA A 296 11.08 -6.40 -39.68
CA ALA A 296 10.90 -5.82 -38.35
C ALA A 296 9.73 -6.50 -37.61
N MET A 297 8.62 -6.78 -38.30
CA MET A 297 7.49 -7.52 -37.73
C MET A 297 7.90 -8.95 -37.32
N ASP A 298 8.65 -9.65 -38.16
CA ASP A 298 9.15 -10.99 -37.85
C ASP A 298 10.18 -10.98 -36.70
N ALA A 299 10.97 -9.91 -36.57
CA ALA A 299 11.86 -9.70 -35.43
C ALA A 299 11.06 -9.46 -34.14
N PHE A 300 10.02 -8.63 -34.19
CA PHE A 300 9.14 -8.37 -33.05
C PHE A 300 8.41 -9.64 -32.58
N ALA A 301 7.85 -10.42 -33.51
CA ALA A 301 7.19 -11.68 -33.20
C ALA A 301 8.15 -12.68 -32.51
N ARG A 302 9.41 -12.76 -32.97
CA ARG A 302 10.44 -13.56 -32.32
C ARG A 302 10.79 -13.05 -30.92
N ALA A 303 10.86 -11.72 -30.74
CA ALA A 303 11.13 -11.13 -29.42
C ALA A 303 10.04 -11.45 -28.40
N MET A 304 8.77 -11.49 -28.81
CA MET A 304 7.66 -11.92 -27.94
C MET A 304 7.78 -13.38 -27.50
N GLU A 305 8.30 -14.27 -28.36
CA GLU A 305 8.52 -15.69 -28.04
C GLU A 305 9.68 -15.91 -27.04
N CYS A 306 10.52 -14.90 -26.78
CA CYS A 306 11.55 -14.98 -25.73
C CYS A 306 10.96 -15.14 -24.32
N ILE A 307 9.75 -14.64 -24.07
CA ILE A 307 9.09 -14.74 -22.76
C ILE A 307 8.69 -16.19 -22.43
N PRO A 308 7.88 -16.89 -23.24
CA PRO A 308 7.59 -18.30 -23.00
C PRO A 308 8.84 -19.17 -23.03
N PHE A 309 9.85 -18.84 -23.86
CA PHE A 309 11.15 -19.51 -23.83
C PHE A 309 11.84 -19.39 -22.46
N ALA A 310 11.92 -18.17 -21.92
CA ALA A 310 12.56 -17.91 -20.64
C ALA A 310 11.81 -18.58 -19.47
N LEU A 311 10.48 -18.58 -19.49
CA LEU A 311 9.67 -19.28 -18.49
C LEU A 311 9.95 -20.78 -18.49
N ALA A 312 9.94 -21.42 -19.66
CA ALA A 312 10.23 -22.84 -19.81
C ALA A 312 11.66 -23.18 -19.37
N SER A 313 12.64 -22.38 -19.79
CA SER A 313 14.04 -22.57 -19.43
C SER A 313 14.27 -22.43 -17.91
N ASN A 314 13.57 -21.51 -17.25
CA ASN A 314 13.66 -21.32 -15.80
C ASN A 314 13.00 -22.48 -15.03
N ALA A 315 11.99 -23.12 -15.61
CA ALA A 315 11.36 -24.34 -15.08
C ALA A 315 12.19 -25.62 -15.34
N GLY A 316 13.28 -25.52 -16.11
CA GLY A 316 14.15 -26.66 -16.47
C GLY A 316 13.69 -27.45 -17.68
N ALA A 317 12.68 -26.98 -18.42
CA ALA A 317 12.21 -27.59 -19.67
C ALA A 317 13.01 -27.11 -20.89
N GLU A 318 12.91 -27.84 -22.01
CA GLU A 318 13.49 -27.41 -23.28
C GLU A 318 12.69 -26.24 -23.87
N GLY A 319 13.28 -25.04 -23.83
CA GLY A 319 12.61 -23.81 -24.23
C GLY A 319 12.21 -23.79 -25.72
N LEU A 320 12.99 -24.41 -26.61
CA LEU A 320 12.65 -24.42 -28.05
C LEU A 320 11.40 -25.26 -28.32
N ASP A 321 11.33 -26.46 -27.76
CA ASP A 321 10.20 -27.38 -27.91
C ASP A 321 8.93 -26.75 -27.33
N THR A 322 9.04 -26.12 -26.17
CA THR A 322 7.96 -25.37 -25.52
C THR A 322 7.43 -24.24 -26.41
N VAL A 323 8.33 -23.46 -27.05
CA VAL A 323 7.94 -22.40 -27.98
C VAL A 323 7.24 -22.95 -29.23
N LEU A 324 7.68 -24.10 -29.75
CA LEU A 324 7.04 -24.74 -30.91
C LEU A 324 5.63 -25.25 -30.56
N GLU A 325 5.48 -25.82 -29.38
CA GLU A 325 4.20 -26.30 -28.87
C GLU A 325 3.22 -25.14 -28.62
N ILE A 326 3.61 -24.13 -27.85
CA ILE A 326 2.75 -22.98 -27.54
C ILE A 326 2.38 -22.20 -28.81
N ARG A 327 3.27 -22.12 -29.80
CA ARG A 327 2.97 -21.50 -31.10
C ARG A 327 1.85 -22.22 -31.84
N THR A 328 1.81 -23.55 -31.77
CA THR A 328 0.75 -24.36 -32.38
C THR A 328 -0.58 -24.14 -31.66
N LYS A 329 -0.54 -24.00 -30.33
CA LYS A 329 -1.71 -23.75 -29.47
C LYS A 329 -2.20 -22.29 -29.48
N SER A 330 -1.40 -21.35 -29.96
CA SER A 330 -1.74 -19.91 -29.98
C SER A 330 -2.44 -19.43 -31.26
N ARG A 331 -2.77 -20.36 -32.17
CA ARG A 331 -3.48 -20.04 -33.42
C ARG A 331 -4.91 -19.54 -33.15
N ASP A 332 -5.45 -18.76 -34.07
CA ASP A 332 -6.79 -18.16 -33.92
C ASP A 332 -7.91 -19.21 -33.81
N GLU A 333 -7.72 -20.40 -34.41
CA GLU A 333 -8.62 -21.56 -34.34
C GLU A 333 -8.75 -22.16 -32.93
N VAL A 334 -7.83 -21.83 -32.02
CA VAL A 334 -7.82 -22.33 -30.64
C VAL A 334 -8.49 -21.31 -29.73
N GLU A 335 -9.71 -21.64 -29.28
CA GLU A 335 -10.49 -20.79 -28.37
C GLU A 335 -9.87 -20.67 -26.98
N ARG A 336 -9.30 -21.78 -26.49
CA ARG A 336 -8.71 -21.88 -25.14
C ARG A 336 -7.32 -21.25 -25.08
N GLU A 337 -6.94 -20.78 -23.90
CA GLU A 337 -5.65 -20.16 -23.64
C GLU A 337 -4.66 -21.22 -23.13
N TYR A 338 -3.48 -21.28 -23.75
CA TYR A 338 -2.40 -22.20 -23.37
C TYR A 338 -1.18 -21.42 -22.94
N GLY A 339 -0.55 -21.82 -21.84
CA GLY A 339 0.67 -21.18 -21.32
C GLY A 339 1.63 -22.18 -20.70
N VAL A 340 2.79 -21.67 -20.28
CA VAL A 340 3.87 -22.46 -19.67
C VAL A 340 3.64 -22.56 -18.18
N THR A 341 3.60 -23.78 -17.65
CA THR A 341 3.39 -24.04 -16.22
C THR A 341 4.68 -23.95 -15.41
N GLU A 342 4.58 -24.07 -14.09
CA GLU A 342 5.75 -24.12 -13.19
C GLU A 342 6.67 -25.32 -13.46
N GLN A 343 6.13 -26.39 -14.08
CA GLN A 343 6.87 -27.57 -14.52
C GLN A 343 7.49 -27.39 -15.92
N GLY A 344 7.21 -26.26 -16.59
CA GLY A 344 7.69 -25.96 -17.94
C GLY A 344 6.87 -26.62 -19.06
N GLU A 345 5.71 -27.21 -18.74
CA GLU A 345 4.83 -27.88 -19.71
C GLU A 345 3.82 -26.88 -20.30
N VAL A 346 3.40 -27.10 -21.56
CA VAL A 346 2.35 -26.29 -22.19
C VAL A 346 0.99 -26.89 -21.89
N MET A 347 0.22 -26.23 -21.03
CA MET A 347 -1.13 -26.66 -20.66
C MET A 347 -2.14 -25.53 -20.85
N GLU A 348 -3.42 -25.89 -20.79
CA GLU A 348 -4.51 -24.91 -20.74
C GLU A 348 -4.48 -24.19 -19.39
N ILE A 349 -4.54 -22.86 -19.40
CA ILE A 349 -4.40 -22.01 -18.20
C ILE A 349 -5.52 -20.97 -18.20
N ASP A 350 -6.22 -20.84 -17.07
CA ASP A 350 -7.30 -19.86 -16.87
C ASP A 350 -7.17 -19.05 -15.55
N ASP A 351 -6.19 -19.41 -14.73
CA ASP A 351 -5.99 -18.94 -13.36
C ASP A 351 -4.83 -17.95 -13.23
N VAL A 352 -3.87 -17.98 -14.16
CA VAL A 352 -2.77 -17.01 -14.24
C VAL A 352 -3.23 -15.76 -15.00
N LEU A 353 -3.45 -14.67 -14.26
CA LEU A 353 -4.05 -13.43 -14.80
C LEU A 353 -3.14 -12.24 -14.63
N HIS A 354 -3.02 -11.43 -15.69
CA HIS A 354 -2.37 -10.13 -15.64
C HIS A 354 -3.32 -9.00 -16.05
N PRO A 355 -3.17 -7.80 -15.46
CA PRO A 355 -3.85 -6.60 -15.95
C PRO A 355 -3.46 -6.36 -17.41
N SER A 356 -4.45 -6.18 -18.30
CA SER A 356 -4.17 -5.96 -19.72
C SER A 356 -3.37 -4.67 -19.96
N SER A 357 -3.64 -3.64 -19.13
CA SER A 357 -2.92 -2.37 -19.12
C SER A 357 -1.42 -2.56 -18.85
N ALA A 358 -1.06 -3.43 -17.89
CA ALA A 358 0.33 -3.70 -17.55
C ALA A 358 1.09 -4.35 -18.72
N ILE A 359 0.46 -5.31 -19.41
CA ILE A 359 1.06 -5.94 -20.59
C ILE A 359 1.27 -4.92 -21.72
N LEU A 360 0.26 -4.10 -22.02
CA LEU A 360 0.39 -3.06 -23.05
C LEU A 360 1.49 -2.06 -22.73
N SER A 361 1.49 -1.49 -21.53
CA SER A 361 2.51 -0.53 -21.11
C SER A 361 3.91 -1.12 -21.12
N SER A 362 4.07 -2.40 -20.78
CA SER A 362 5.37 -3.08 -20.84
C SER A 362 5.90 -3.20 -22.28
N ILE A 363 5.03 -3.53 -23.24
CA ILE A 363 5.38 -3.66 -24.65
C ILE A 363 5.71 -2.28 -25.25
N GLU A 364 4.91 -1.26 -24.94
CA GLU A 364 5.15 0.13 -25.37
C GLU A 364 6.51 0.63 -24.86
N ALA A 365 6.79 0.49 -23.56
CA ALA A 365 8.05 0.92 -22.98
C ALA A 365 9.27 0.17 -23.57
N ALA A 366 9.15 -1.14 -23.80
CA ALA A 366 10.20 -1.93 -24.43
C ALA A 366 10.46 -1.49 -25.89
N LEU A 367 9.40 -1.21 -26.64
CA LEU A 367 9.48 -0.71 -28.02
C LEU A 367 10.11 0.67 -28.09
N GLU A 368 9.67 1.61 -27.25
CA GLU A 368 10.25 2.96 -27.19
C GLU A 368 11.74 2.92 -26.87
N THR A 369 12.13 2.06 -25.92
CA THR A 369 13.53 1.85 -25.54
C THR A 369 14.32 1.29 -26.72
N ALA A 370 13.82 0.25 -27.40
CA ALA A 370 14.48 -0.34 -28.55
C ALA A 370 14.64 0.64 -29.72
N VAL A 371 13.59 1.42 -30.02
CA VAL A 371 13.63 2.48 -31.05
C VAL A 371 14.64 3.56 -30.67
N GLY A 372 14.68 3.95 -29.39
CA GLY A 372 15.67 4.89 -28.86
C GLY A 372 17.09 4.39 -29.08
N MET A 373 17.38 3.13 -28.74
CA MET A 373 18.69 2.52 -28.93
C MET A 373 19.08 2.39 -30.41
N LEU A 374 18.14 1.98 -31.28
CA LEU A 374 18.40 1.82 -32.71
C LEU A 374 18.65 3.14 -33.45
N ARG A 375 18.23 4.27 -32.87
CA ARG A 375 18.49 5.62 -33.40
C ARG A 375 19.88 6.16 -33.04
N ILE A 376 20.59 5.53 -32.11
CA ILE A 376 21.94 5.94 -31.75
C ILE A 376 22.87 5.55 -32.90
N ASP A 377 23.37 6.56 -33.61
CA ASP A 377 24.27 6.41 -34.75
C ASP A 377 25.75 6.43 -34.33
N GLN A 378 26.09 7.17 -33.26
CA GLN A 378 27.45 7.31 -32.78
C GLN A 378 27.52 7.30 -31.24
N VAL A 379 28.41 6.47 -30.70
CA VAL A 379 28.77 6.47 -29.28
C VAL A 379 30.15 7.13 -29.14
N VAL A 380 30.20 8.33 -28.58
CA VAL A 380 31.46 9.01 -28.27
C VAL A 380 31.78 8.79 -26.80
N SER A 381 32.70 7.86 -26.53
CA SER A 381 33.22 7.62 -25.19
C SER A 381 34.32 8.63 -24.87
N ALA A 382 33.99 9.70 -24.14
CA ALA A 382 35.01 10.52 -23.50
C ALA A 382 35.59 9.73 -22.32
N ARG A 383 36.78 9.15 -22.48
CA ARG A 383 37.60 8.84 -21.31
C ARG A 383 37.92 10.19 -20.67
N GLY A 384 37.32 10.46 -19.52
CA GLY A 384 37.77 11.55 -18.68
C GLY A 384 39.20 11.26 -18.26
N ASP A 385 40.12 12.10 -18.70
CA ASP A 385 41.45 12.18 -18.09
C ASP A 385 41.35 12.71 -16.65
#